data_AF-A0A914WIR4-F1
#
_entry.id   AF-A0A914WIR4-F1
#
_cell.length_a   1.000
_cell.length_b   1.000
_cell.length_c   1.000
_cell.angle_alpha   90.00
_cell.angle_beta   90.00
_cell.angle_gamma   90.00
#
_symmetry.space_group_name_H-M   'P 1'
#
loop_
_entity.id
_entity.type
_entity.pdbx_description
1 polymer ?
#
loop_
_entity_poly.entity_id
_entity_poly.type
_entity_poly.pdbx_seq_one_letter_code
_entity_poly.pdbx_strand_id
1 'polypeptide(L)'
;MSWLSKVTDLAGKAETLLNQLDQNTAQALSKPNEPGQRPYAHATPTRAKRPSLDELSSGIQLTSEQPSAVFSAAPREYASSDYGGTGARQKSSGYASSVSSFVSKAQPKEDDEKLLAYLNEPNDDTGSTKGGRSRRSSGASLASLPQMFFQAVASATGEPQAASTAETDSQGVEYTFTTKMEREMNELKARDADSRKTLQAKDSQLAVLRVRLQESDQLLQSRSQQVETLKAENTRLLRDSKDSTEVRNQALETLQQRLQEAEGALEKEKLHVKQLEAEYRDRVQKLEDENANLALDVTGAQKMVTEEKLRSKDAVDQLRLAKYNLEANKHEFDEYKQKAQRILQTKEKLIETLKEGAGPGEDQPGLAVELEEIRAERDMMKDDLQQTQLMVYNLKAEIQDLETQLTAEQRGSLEQQRSLQEQCQSFQASASQYREQLEQLKMEYQYIQDELRRQHSAVQSKLQEKDAEIARLMSQSTARSLNVSSNGELEQRIRLLTENLIQKQTLIEALQTDKNSLGLQLERLERMYREAESAAIRSSSVAINMGTDSENVSSRVPAFMRENPYDTGVTRGVKRAYGTLDTLRLALFSSISVLFTS
;
A
#
# COMPACT_ATOMS: atom_id res chain seq x y z
N MET A 1 -74.65 -0.40 -33.13
CA MET A 1 -73.74 0.26 -34.10
C MET A 1 -72.41 0.76 -33.50
N SER A 2 -72.09 0.51 -32.21
CA SER A 2 -70.89 1.07 -31.54
C SER A 2 -69.55 0.37 -31.85
N TRP A 3 -69.57 -0.91 -32.26
CA TRP A 3 -68.34 -1.67 -32.57
C TRP A 3 -67.68 -1.25 -33.88
N LEU A 4 -68.47 -0.87 -34.89
CA LEU A 4 -67.96 -0.40 -36.18
C LEU A 4 -67.15 0.89 -36.05
N SER A 5 -67.58 1.82 -35.18
CA SER A 5 -66.82 3.05 -34.89
C SER A 5 -65.48 2.78 -34.21
N LYS A 6 -65.40 1.78 -33.31
CA LYS A 6 -64.14 1.38 -32.67
C LYS A 6 -63.17 0.71 -33.64
N VAL A 7 -63.68 -0.05 -34.61
CA VAL A 7 -62.86 -0.68 -35.65
C VAL A 7 -62.35 0.36 -36.64
N THR A 8 -63.16 1.35 -37.03
CA THR A 8 -62.71 2.46 -37.89
C THR A 8 -61.67 3.34 -37.20
N ASP A 9 -61.81 3.60 -35.89
CA ASP A 9 -60.81 4.38 -35.15
C ASP A 9 -59.49 3.62 -34.99
N LEU A 10 -59.55 2.29 -34.85
CA LEU A 10 -58.35 1.45 -34.78
C LEU A 10 -57.66 1.32 -36.14
N ALA A 11 -58.46 1.22 -37.22
CA ALA A 11 -57.95 1.22 -38.59
C ALA A 11 -57.27 2.56 -38.94
N GLY A 12 -57.88 3.69 -38.58
CA GLY A 12 -57.26 5.01 -38.79
C GLY A 12 -55.97 5.20 -38.00
N LYS A 13 -55.88 4.67 -36.77
CA LYS A 13 -54.64 4.69 -35.98
C LYS A 13 -53.55 3.80 -36.58
N ALA A 14 -53.92 2.64 -37.11
CA ALA A 14 -53.00 1.75 -37.81
C ALA A 14 -52.47 2.40 -39.09
N GLU A 15 -53.33 3.06 -39.87
CA GLU A 15 -52.94 3.80 -41.09
C GLU A 15 -51.98 4.97 -40.77
N THR A 16 -52.22 5.67 -39.67
CA THR A 16 -51.34 6.76 -39.22
C THR A 16 -49.95 6.24 -38.81
N LEU A 17 -49.88 5.09 -38.13
CA LEU A 17 -48.62 4.44 -37.77
C LEU A 17 -47.84 3.95 -38.99
N LEU A 18 -48.54 3.42 -39.98
CA LEU A 18 -47.93 2.91 -41.21
C LEU A 18 -47.34 4.07 -42.04
N ASN A 19 -48.07 5.18 -42.16
CA ASN A 19 -47.55 6.40 -42.79
C ASN A 19 -46.34 6.99 -42.05
N GLN A 20 -46.31 6.96 -40.71
CA GLN A 20 -45.15 7.41 -39.93
C GLN A 20 -43.93 6.51 -40.14
N LEU A 21 -44.14 5.19 -40.26
CA LEU A 21 -43.08 4.23 -40.51
C LEU A 21 -42.46 4.45 -41.90
N ASP A 22 -43.30 4.65 -42.93
CA ASP A 22 -42.85 4.95 -44.28
C ASP A 22 -42.10 6.28 -44.34
N GLN A 23 -42.58 7.30 -43.62
CA GLN A 23 -41.94 8.62 -43.62
C GLN A 23 -40.59 8.62 -42.88
N ASN A 24 -40.48 7.87 -41.77
CA ASN A 24 -39.20 7.66 -41.07
C ASN A 24 -38.22 6.84 -41.92
N THR A 25 -38.71 5.82 -42.63
CA THR A 25 -37.88 4.98 -43.51
C THR A 25 -37.39 5.79 -44.70
N ALA A 26 -38.24 6.61 -45.30
CA ALA A 26 -37.87 7.55 -46.35
C ALA A 26 -36.82 8.58 -45.87
N GLN A 27 -36.97 9.12 -44.66
CA GLN A 27 -35.98 10.04 -44.07
C GLN A 27 -34.63 9.37 -43.74
N ALA A 28 -34.65 8.08 -43.37
CA ALA A 28 -33.43 7.31 -43.16
C ALA A 28 -32.69 7.04 -44.47
N LEU A 29 -33.43 6.80 -45.56
CA LEU A 29 -32.91 6.57 -46.90
C LEU A 29 -32.48 7.85 -47.64
N SER A 30 -33.07 9.01 -47.30
CA SER A 30 -32.77 10.28 -47.94
C SER A 30 -31.56 11.02 -47.36
N LYS A 31 -30.82 10.43 -46.40
CA LYS A 31 -29.58 11.03 -45.88
C LYS A 31 -28.42 10.71 -46.83
N PRO A 32 -27.89 11.69 -47.59
CA PRO A 32 -26.72 11.46 -48.43
C PRO A 32 -25.49 11.25 -47.54
N ASN A 33 -24.71 10.22 -47.90
CA ASN A 33 -23.51 9.80 -47.21
C ASN A 33 -22.34 10.69 -47.68
N GLU A 34 -21.90 11.67 -46.88
CA GLU A 34 -20.67 12.43 -47.13
C GLU A 34 -19.43 11.59 -46.78
N PRO A 35 -18.45 11.44 -47.69
CA PRO A 35 -17.22 10.73 -47.39
C PRO A 35 -16.14 11.73 -46.95
N GLY A 36 -15.71 11.63 -45.71
CA GLY A 36 -14.39 12.14 -45.31
C GLY A 36 -14.32 12.75 -43.93
N GLN A 37 -13.89 11.94 -42.95
CA GLN A 37 -12.81 12.30 -42.03
C GLN A 37 -12.50 11.10 -41.13
N ARG A 38 -11.34 10.49 -41.36
CA ARG A 38 -10.58 9.77 -40.33
C ARG A 38 -9.44 10.66 -39.89
N PRO A 39 -9.00 10.53 -38.62
CA PRO A 39 -7.56 10.36 -38.42
C PRO A 39 -7.24 9.09 -37.62
N TYR A 40 -6.39 8.28 -38.25
CA TYR A 40 -5.22 7.54 -37.74
C TYR A 40 -5.31 6.88 -36.35
N ALA A 41 -5.43 5.55 -36.23
CA ALA A 41 -4.45 4.49 -36.52
C ALA A 41 -3.57 4.13 -35.31
N HIS A 42 -3.59 2.85 -34.89
CA HIS A 42 -2.46 1.93 -35.05
C HIS A 42 -2.88 0.45 -34.80
N ALA A 43 -2.95 -0.29 -35.91
CA ALA A 43 -2.32 -1.59 -36.16
C ALA A 43 -2.63 -2.86 -35.30
N THR A 44 -3.60 -3.68 -35.78
CA THR A 44 -3.46 -5.06 -36.35
C THR A 44 -2.84 -6.25 -35.56
N PRO A 45 -3.00 -7.53 -35.99
CA PRO A 45 -4.08 -8.19 -36.76
C PRO A 45 -4.40 -9.66 -36.34
N THR A 46 -5.61 -10.15 -36.62
CA THR A 46 -5.91 -11.50 -37.22
C THR A 46 -7.42 -11.61 -37.40
N ARG A 47 -8.00 -11.28 -38.56
CA ARG A 47 -8.18 -12.13 -39.76
C ARG A 47 -8.77 -13.52 -39.49
N ALA A 48 -10.09 -13.58 -39.44
CA ALA A 48 -10.85 -14.71 -39.96
C ALA A 48 -12.10 -14.18 -40.69
N LYS A 49 -12.24 -14.56 -41.96
CA LYS A 49 -13.39 -14.27 -42.82
C LYS A 49 -14.61 -15.02 -42.28
N ARG A 50 -15.72 -14.30 -42.07
CA ARG A 50 -17.07 -14.89 -42.04
C ARG A 50 -17.54 -15.13 -43.48
N PRO A 51 -18.13 -16.29 -43.81
CA PRO A 51 -19.04 -16.38 -44.93
C PRO A 51 -20.42 -15.82 -44.54
N SER A 52 -21.09 -15.31 -45.56
CA SER A 52 -22.43 -14.75 -45.63
C SER A 52 -23.53 -15.72 -45.16
N LEU A 53 -24.56 -15.14 -44.52
CA LEU A 53 -25.89 -15.72 -44.45
C LEU A 53 -26.51 -15.67 -45.85
N ASP A 54 -26.68 -16.83 -46.46
CA ASP A 54 -27.80 -17.19 -47.31
C ASP A 54 -27.85 -18.72 -47.34
N GLU A 55 -29.06 -19.27 -47.40
CA GLU A 55 -29.39 -20.71 -47.36
C GLU A 55 -29.45 -21.35 -45.96
N LEU A 56 -30.67 -21.47 -45.43
CA LEU A 56 -31.26 -22.72 -44.90
C LEU A 56 -32.69 -22.43 -44.43
N SER A 57 -33.59 -22.40 -45.41
CA SER A 57 -34.99 -22.77 -45.24
C SER A 57 -35.16 -24.12 -45.93
N SER A 58 -35.81 -25.07 -45.25
CA SER A 58 -36.20 -26.44 -45.65
C SER A 58 -35.38 -27.58 -45.04
N GLY A 59 -36.11 -28.51 -44.37
CA GLY A 59 -35.62 -29.85 -44.05
C GLY A 59 -35.64 -30.27 -42.58
N ILE A 60 -36.77 -30.18 -41.88
CA ILE A 60 -37.00 -30.93 -40.62
C ILE A 60 -37.86 -32.15 -40.97
N GLN A 61 -37.22 -33.32 -41.10
CA GLN A 61 -37.88 -34.63 -41.04
C GLN A 61 -37.40 -35.35 -39.79
N LEU A 62 -38.31 -35.51 -38.83
CA LEU A 62 -38.16 -36.40 -37.69
C LEU A 62 -38.33 -37.85 -38.13
N THR A 63 -37.30 -38.68 -37.99
CA THR A 63 -37.45 -40.14 -37.88
C THR A 63 -37.30 -40.55 -36.42
N SER A 64 -38.40 -41.07 -35.88
CA SER A 64 -38.49 -41.70 -34.57
C SER A 64 -38.74 -43.19 -34.80
N GLU A 65 -37.85 -44.09 -34.37
CA GLU A 65 -38.24 -45.46 -34.03
C GLU A 65 -37.35 -46.04 -32.93
N GLN A 66 -37.99 -46.44 -31.83
CA GLN A 66 -37.57 -47.55 -30.97
C GLN A 66 -38.12 -48.86 -31.57
N PRO A 67 -37.47 -50.01 -31.35
CA PRO A 67 -38.15 -51.30 -31.46
C PRO A 67 -38.36 -51.95 -30.07
N SER A 68 -39.60 -52.36 -29.82
CA SER A 68 -40.00 -53.29 -28.76
C SER A 68 -39.86 -54.75 -29.22
N ALA A 69 -39.33 -55.58 -28.32
CA ALA A 69 -39.10 -57.02 -28.46
C ALA A 69 -40.38 -57.87 -28.41
N VAL A 70 -40.39 -59.06 -29.06
CA VAL A 70 -40.96 -60.33 -28.55
C VAL A 70 -40.35 -61.55 -29.29
N PHE A 71 -39.71 -62.42 -28.50
CA PHE A 71 -39.64 -63.90 -28.51
C PHE A 71 -39.91 -64.74 -29.80
N SER A 72 -38.95 -65.64 -30.09
CA SER A 72 -39.24 -67.07 -30.33
C SER A 72 -38.07 -67.94 -29.85
N ALA A 73 -38.40 -68.96 -29.04
CA ALA A 73 -37.52 -70.02 -28.50
C ALA A 73 -37.33 -71.12 -29.60
N ALA A 74 -36.36 -72.04 -29.62
CA ALA A 74 -35.58 -72.80 -28.62
C ALA A 74 -34.43 -73.57 -29.39
N PRO A 75 -33.80 -74.67 -28.89
CA PRO A 75 -32.75 -74.68 -27.85
C PRO A 75 -31.48 -75.52 -28.19
N ARG A 76 -30.45 -75.32 -27.34
CA ARG A 76 -29.38 -76.25 -26.89
C ARG A 76 -28.33 -76.77 -27.88
N GLU A 77 -27.06 -76.52 -27.55
CA GLU A 77 -26.08 -77.59 -27.28
C GLU A 77 -24.89 -77.13 -26.41
N TYR A 78 -24.22 -78.13 -25.85
CA TYR A 78 -23.28 -78.24 -24.72
C TYR A 78 -22.04 -77.31 -24.76
N ALA A 79 -21.70 -76.64 -23.65
CA ALA A 79 -20.78 -77.05 -22.58
C ALA A 79 -19.27 -76.98 -22.91
N SER A 80 -18.52 -76.30 -22.04
CA SER A 80 -17.12 -76.50 -21.61
C SER A 80 -16.49 -75.11 -21.33
N SER A 81 -16.22 -74.77 -20.06
CA SER A 81 -14.87 -74.81 -19.43
C SER A 81 -13.96 -73.70 -19.99
N ASP A 82 -13.19 -72.90 -19.27
CA ASP A 82 -12.86 -72.71 -17.85
C ASP A 82 -11.96 -71.44 -17.81
N TYR A 83 -11.51 -71.04 -16.62
CA TYR A 83 -10.59 -69.92 -16.30
C TYR A 83 -11.21 -68.53 -16.49
N GLY A 84 -11.63 -67.81 -15.44
CA GLY A 84 -10.84 -67.48 -14.23
C GLY A 84 -10.17 -66.14 -14.51
N GLY A 85 -10.39 -65.05 -13.78
CA GLY A 85 -10.78 -64.90 -12.39
C GLY A 85 -9.92 -63.79 -11.79
N THR A 86 -10.46 -63.14 -10.76
CA THR A 86 -9.88 -62.04 -9.95
C THR A 86 -10.03 -60.66 -10.59
N GLY A 87 -10.68 -59.66 -9.98
CA GLY A 87 -10.96 -59.37 -8.57
C GLY A 87 -10.52 -57.92 -8.34
N ALA A 88 -11.13 -57.05 -7.53
CA ALA A 88 -12.21 -57.18 -6.58
C ALA A 88 -12.86 -55.80 -6.41
N ARG A 89 -14.16 -55.85 -6.10
CA ARG A 89 -15.05 -54.75 -5.77
C ARG A 89 -15.28 -54.82 -4.27
N GLN A 90 -15.07 -53.74 -3.52
CA GLN A 90 -15.58 -53.62 -2.16
C GLN A 90 -16.63 -52.52 -2.09
N LYS A 91 -17.85 -52.94 -1.76
CA LYS A 91 -18.91 -52.12 -1.19
C LYS A 91 -18.74 -52.14 0.32
N SER A 92 -18.99 -51.03 1.00
CA SER A 92 -19.45 -51.06 2.38
C SER A 92 -20.56 -50.03 2.59
N SER A 93 -21.69 -50.57 3.02
CA SER A 93 -22.91 -49.94 3.51
C SER A 93 -22.66 -49.17 4.81
N GLY A 94 -23.50 -48.16 5.05
CA GLY A 94 -23.41 -47.27 6.21
C GLY A 94 -23.98 -47.82 7.51
N TYR A 95 -23.89 -46.96 8.53
CA TYR A 95 -24.72 -46.95 9.73
C TYR A 95 -24.96 -45.50 10.16
N ALA A 96 -26.19 -45.20 10.51
CA ALA A 96 -26.62 -44.01 11.23
C ALA A 96 -26.50 -44.24 12.74
N SER A 97 -26.20 -43.19 13.51
CA SER A 97 -26.76 -42.96 14.85
C SER A 97 -26.45 -41.53 15.32
N SER A 98 -27.52 -40.84 15.70
CA SER A 98 -27.58 -39.57 16.45
C SER A 98 -26.98 -39.71 17.87
N VAL A 99 -26.62 -38.58 18.51
CA VAL A 99 -27.13 -38.08 19.83
C VAL A 99 -26.49 -36.71 20.19
N SER A 100 -27.39 -35.71 20.29
CA SER A 100 -27.51 -34.53 21.17
C SER A 100 -26.36 -33.57 21.58
N SER A 101 -26.59 -32.30 21.22
CA SER A 101 -26.59 -31.07 22.05
C SER A 101 -25.37 -30.67 22.89
N PHE A 102 -24.74 -29.55 22.52
CA PHE A 102 -24.46 -28.46 23.46
C PHE A 102 -24.53 -27.09 22.78
N VAL A 103 -25.23 -26.19 23.45
CA VAL A 103 -25.58 -24.82 23.07
C VAL A 103 -24.41 -23.87 23.37
N SER A 104 -24.10 -22.94 22.46
CA SER A 104 -23.34 -21.71 22.73
C SER A 104 -23.71 -20.70 21.64
N LYS A 105 -24.88 -20.06 21.78
CA LYS A 105 -25.10 -18.70 22.30
C LYS A 105 -24.40 -17.61 21.48
N ALA A 106 -25.23 -16.88 20.76
CA ALA A 106 -24.91 -15.74 19.92
C ALA A 106 -24.68 -14.45 20.74
N GLN A 107 -23.70 -13.67 20.27
CA GLN A 107 -23.49 -12.21 20.35
C GLN A 107 -23.04 -11.58 21.69
N PRO A 108 -22.23 -10.50 21.59
CA PRO A 108 -22.83 -9.17 21.76
C PRO A 108 -22.48 -8.18 20.63
N LYS A 109 -23.52 -7.48 20.14
CA LYS A 109 -23.48 -6.29 19.26
C LYS A 109 -23.40 -4.98 20.06
N GLU A 110 -23.24 -5.05 21.37
CA GLU A 110 -23.32 -3.89 22.28
C GLU A 110 -22.07 -2.99 22.23
N ASP A 111 -20.94 -3.47 21.74
CA ASP A 111 -19.70 -2.70 21.68
C ASP A 111 -19.64 -1.78 20.45
N ASP A 112 -20.23 -2.23 19.33
CA ASP A 112 -20.32 -1.44 18.09
C ASP A 112 -21.35 -0.30 18.22
N GLU A 113 -22.45 -0.53 18.96
CA GLU A 113 -23.46 0.52 19.21
C GLU A 113 -22.93 1.61 20.16
N LYS A 114 -22.06 1.25 21.12
CA LYS A 114 -21.37 2.23 22.00
C LYS A 114 -20.31 3.02 21.25
N LEU A 115 -19.62 2.40 20.29
CA LEU A 115 -18.68 3.07 19.39
C LEU A 115 -19.39 4.04 18.43
N LEU A 116 -20.56 3.65 17.92
CA LEU A 116 -21.37 4.49 17.04
C LEU A 116 -22.07 5.63 17.80
N ALA A 117 -22.47 5.42 19.06
CA ALA A 117 -22.99 6.49 19.91
C ALA A 117 -21.92 7.53 20.26
N TYR A 118 -20.67 7.11 20.48
CA TYR A 118 -19.54 8.01 20.77
C TYR A 118 -19.08 8.83 19.56
N LEU A 119 -19.38 8.37 18.35
CA LEU A 119 -19.05 9.06 17.09
C LEU A 119 -20.16 9.98 16.56
N ASN A 120 -21.37 9.90 17.13
CA ASN A 120 -22.54 10.69 16.71
C ASN A 120 -22.97 11.77 17.72
N GLU A 121 -22.29 11.95 18.85
CA GLU A 121 -22.55 13.11 19.71
C GLU A 121 -21.94 14.38 19.09
N PRO A 122 -22.74 15.44 18.84
CA PRO A 122 -22.23 16.70 18.34
C PRO A 122 -21.47 17.44 19.46
N ASN A 123 -20.24 17.86 19.17
CA ASN A 123 -19.47 18.75 20.05
C ASN A 123 -20.18 20.10 20.18
N ASP A 124 -20.98 20.27 21.23
CA ASP A 124 -21.36 21.59 21.73
C ASP A 124 -20.33 22.06 22.76
N ASP A 125 -19.53 23.03 22.31
CA ASP A 125 -18.59 23.78 23.10
C ASP A 125 -19.35 24.82 23.94
N THR A 126 -19.70 24.49 25.19
CA THR A 126 -19.97 25.49 26.22
C THR A 126 -19.41 25.03 27.57
N GLY A 127 -18.36 25.72 28.02
CA GLY A 127 -17.73 25.46 29.31
C GLY A 127 -18.66 25.72 30.49
N SER A 128 -18.44 25.01 31.59
CA SER A 128 -18.03 25.63 32.86
C SER A 128 -17.87 24.58 33.97
N THR A 129 -16.75 24.72 34.67
CA THR A 129 -16.61 24.57 36.13
C THR A 129 -16.52 23.19 36.81
N LYS A 130 -15.41 23.11 37.56
CA LYS A 130 -15.23 22.51 38.91
C LYS A 130 -15.08 20.99 38.97
N GLY A 131 -13.83 20.54 38.79
CA GLY A 131 -12.78 20.62 39.82
C GLY A 131 -12.84 19.55 40.91
N GLY A 132 -11.68 18.97 41.25
CA GLY A 132 -11.56 18.27 42.53
C GLY A 132 -10.38 17.33 42.75
N ARG A 133 -9.19 17.89 43.02
CA ARG A 133 -8.26 17.54 44.12
C ARG A 133 -7.65 16.12 44.12
N SER A 134 -6.32 16.00 44.06
CA SER A 134 -5.42 15.92 45.24
C SER A 134 -4.07 15.41 44.72
N ARG A 135 -2.87 15.71 45.24
CA ARG A 135 -2.34 16.34 46.46
C ARG A 135 -0.90 16.79 46.10
N ARG A 136 -0.46 18.02 46.34
CA ARG A 136 -0.06 18.65 47.62
C ARG A 136 1.11 17.97 48.33
N SER A 137 2.26 18.68 48.30
CA SER A 137 3.00 19.11 49.49
C SER A 137 3.72 20.42 49.12
N SER A 138 3.29 21.57 49.64
CA SER A 138 3.92 22.28 50.79
C SER A 138 5.23 22.96 50.35
N GLY A 139 5.43 24.28 50.34
CA GLY A 139 4.89 25.33 51.21
C GLY A 139 6.02 25.85 52.11
N ALA A 140 6.52 27.06 51.84
CA ALA A 140 7.27 28.00 52.70
C ALA A 140 8.01 28.97 51.74
N SER A 141 7.76 30.29 51.71
CA SER A 141 8.02 31.29 52.76
C SER A 141 9.46 31.27 53.25
N LEU A 142 10.03 32.46 53.48
CA LEU A 142 11.41 32.83 53.85
C LEU A 142 12.16 33.41 52.64
N ALA A 143 12.34 34.73 52.51
CA ALA A 143 13.04 35.62 53.45
C ALA A 143 14.36 35.00 53.91
N SER A 144 15.45 35.27 53.18
CA SER A 144 16.79 35.25 53.73
C SER A 144 17.74 36.03 52.82
N LEU A 145 18.09 37.24 53.26
CA LEU A 145 19.44 37.78 53.05
C LEU A 145 20.47 36.74 53.49
N PRO A 146 21.70 36.79 52.95
CA PRO A 146 22.81 36.98 53.89
C PRO A 146 23.45 38.37 53.79
N GLN A 147 23.35 39.05 54.92
CA GLN A 147 24.19 40.14 55.37
C GLN A 147 25.56 39.54 55.78
N MET A 148 26.69 40.22 55.50
CA MET A 148 27.76 40.61 56.45
C MET A 148 29.13 40.87 55.79
N PHE A 149 29.85 41.88 56.34
CA PHE A 149 31.22 42.38 56.12
C PHE A 149 31.45 43.28 54.89
N PHE A 150 31.85 44.56 54.95
CA PHE A 150 32.47 45.43 55.98
C PHE A 150 31.58 46.68 56.22
N GLN A 151 31.11 46.92 57.44
CA GLN A 151 31.74 47.72 58.52
C GLN A 151 31.87 49.22 58.23
N ALA A 152 31.12 49.95 59.05
CA ALA A 152 31.06 51.39 59.17
C ALA A 152 32.39 52.04 59.58
N VAL A 153 32.58 53.28 59.14
CA VAL A 153 33.25 54.32 59.95
C VAL A 153 32.35 55.56 59.89
N ALA A 154 31.47 55.70 60.89
CA ALA A 154 30.91 56.97 61.29
C ALA A 154 31.75 57.51 62.45
N SER A 155 32.14 58.78 62.34
CA SER A 155 32.27 59.79 63.39
C SER A 155 32.91 59.43 64.74
N ALA A 156 34.08 60.02 65.00
CA ALA A 156 34.53 60.50 66.32
C ALA A 156 35.54 61.63 66.04
N THR A 157 35.24 62.94 66.14
CA THR A 157 35.04 63.75 67.36
C THR A 157 35.75 63.18 68.59
N GLY A 158 36.88 63.79 68.93
CA GLY A 158 37.69 63.47 70.10
C GLY A 158 38.92 64.37 70.23
N GLU A 159 38.71 65.66 70.47
CA GLU A 159 39.49 66.37 71.51
C GLU A 159 39.21 65.65 72.86
N PRO A 160 40.11 65.63 73.89
CA PRO A 160 40.79 66.84 74.38
C PRO A 160 42.17 66.66 75.11
N GLN A 161 42.70 67.81 75.54
CA GLN A 161 43.44 68.08 76.79
C GLN A 161 44.92 67.67 76.99
N ALA A 162 45.78 68.69 76.82
CA ALA A 162 46.59 69.35 77.86
C ALA A 162 47.24 68.53 79.00
N ALA A 163 48.58 68.63 79.15
CA ALA A 163 49.23 69.38 80.24
C ALA A 163 50.77 69.16 80.30
N SER A 164 51.50 70.27 80.14
CA SER A 164 52.59 70.82 80.97
C SER A 164 53.93 70.12 81.25
N THR A 165 54.95 71.00 81.19
CA THR A 165 56.22 71.13 81.94
C THR A 165 57.49 70.76 81.16
N ALA A 166 58.62 71.48 81.24
CA ALA A 166 58.99 72.86 81.55
C ALA A 166 60.50 73.01 81.24
N GLU A 167 60.93 74.22 80.84
CA GLU A 167 62.29 74.81 80.97
C GLU A 167 63.46 74.17 80.16
N THR A 168 64.42 74.90 79.56
CA THR A 168 65.00 76.21 79.92
C THR A 168 65.70 76.85 78.70
N ASP A 169 65.65 78.19 78.65
CA ASP A 169 66.62 79.17 78.15
C ASP A 169 67.36 79.02 76.80
N SER A 170 67.24 80.07 75.97
CA SER A 170 68.34 81.03 75.74
C SER A 170 68.17 81.79 74.40
N GLN A 171 67.76 83.07 74.54
CA GLN A 171 68.17 84.26 73.77
C GLN A 171 68.62 84.12 72.29
N GLY A 172 67.90 84.78 71.38
CA GLY A 172 68.33 84.99 70.00
C GLY A 172 67.26 85.68 69.14
N VAL A 173 66.96 86.94 69.44
CA VAL A 173 66.08 87.82 68.66
C VAL A 173 66.83 88.20 67.36
N GLU A 174 66.11 88.20 66.21
CA GLU A 174 66.56 88.59 64.86
C GLU A 174 66.81 87.47 63.81
N TYR A 175 66.20 86.27 63.96
CA TYR A 175 66.08 85.23 62.89
C TYR A 175 64.72 84.48 62.86
N THR A 176 63.68 85.02 63.52
CA THR A 176 62.42 84.30 63.80
C THR A 176 61.28 84.57 62.81
N PHE A 177 61.33 85.64 62.02
CA PHE A 177 60.29 85.95 61.03
C PHE A 177 60.49 85.13 59.74
N THR A 178 61.73 85.02 59.26
CA THR A 178 62.09 84.28 58.04
C THR A 178 61.88 82.77 58.18
N THR A 179 62.25 82.19 59.34
CA THR A 179 62.08 80.75 59.62
C THR A 179 60.62 80.36 59.86
N LYS A 180 59.78 81.27 60.37
CA LYS A 180 58.33 81.03 60.50
C LYS A 180 57.63 81.13 59.15
N MET A 181 57.97 82.15 58.35
CA MET A 181 57.49 82.31 56.99
C MET A 181 57.94 81.16 56.06
N GLU A 182 59.15 80.62 56.25
CA GLU A 182 59.61 79.41 55.55
C GLU A 182 58.88 78.14 55.98
N ARG A 183 58.57 77.96 57.28
CA ARG A 183 57.75 76.84 57.75
C ARG A 183 56.33 76.92 57.19
N GLU A 184 55.70 78.08 57.25
CA GLU A 184 54.37 78.32 56.67
C GLU A 184 54.39 78.14 55.14
N MET A 185 55.44 78.60 54.45
CA MET A 185 55.61 78.39 53.02
C MET A 185 55.82 76.91 52.66
N ASN A 186 56.59 76.17 53.46
CA ASN A 186 56.82 74.74 53.25
C ASN A 186 55.58 73.90 53.58
N GLU A 187 54.79 74.30 54.58
CA GLU A 187 53.51 73.68 54.92
C GLU A 187 52.47 73.94 53.84
N LEU A 188 52.37 75.17 53.31
CA LEU A 188 51.55 75.50 52.15
C LEU A 188 51.99 74.71 50.91
N LYS A 189 53.30 74.61 50.64
CA LYS A 189 53.83 73.77 49.56
C LYS A 189 53.52 72.28 49.75
N ALA A 190 53.57 71.77 50.98
CA ALA A 190 53.22 70.39 51.28
C ALA A 190 51.71 70.14 51.09
N ARG A 191 50.87 71.09 51.52
CA ARG A 191 49.41 71.05 51.33
C ARG A 191 49.02 71.16 49.84
N ASP A 192 49.73 71.99 49.08
CA ASP A 192 49.58 72.08 47.62
C ASP A 192 50.04 70.79 46.93
N ALA A 193 51.14 70.19 47.37
CA ALA A 193 51.62 68.92 46.84
C ALA A 193 50.64 67.77 47.13
N ASP A 194 50.05 67.73 48.32
CA ASP A 194 49.03 66.74 48.70
C ASP A 194 47.71 66.97 47.94
N SER A 195 47.29 68.23 47.77
CA SER A 195 46.14 68.60 46.93
C SER A 195 46.35 68.22 45.47
N ARG A 196 47.57 68.35 44.94
CA ARG A 196 47.92 67.89 43.58
C ARG A 196 47.91 66.37 43.46
N LYS A 197 48.41 65.63 44.46
CA LYS A 197 48.37 64.16 44.47
C LYS A 197 46.94 63.64 44.55
N THR A 198 46.11 64.23 45.39
CA THR A 198 44.68 63.87 45.48
C THR A 198 43.94 64.20 44.18
N LEU A 199 44.23 65.34 43.54
CA LEU A 199 43.71 65.66 42.22
C LEU A 199 44.14 64.63 41.17
N GLN A 200 45.42 64.26 41.12
CA GLN A 200 45.94 63.24 40.21
C GLN A 200 45.30 61.85 40.46
N ALA A 201 45.07 61.49 41.73
CA ALA A 201 44.35 60.26 42.07
C ALA A 201 42.89 60.31 41.59
N LYS A 202 42.21 61.45 41.73
CA LYS A 202 40.85 61.65 41.20
C LYS A 202 40.81 61.62 39.67
N ASP A 203 41.81 62.19 39.00
CA ASP A 203 41.94 62.13 37.55
C ASP A 203 42.18 60.69 37.07
N SER A 204 43.00 59.91 37.78
CA SER A 204 43.20 58.48 37.48
C SER A 204 41.93 57.66 37.70
N GLN A 205 41.16 57.95 38.76
CA GLN A 205 39.86 57.32 39.02
C GLN A 205 38.84 57.69 37.93
N LEU A 206 38.81 58.96 37.51
CA LEU A 206 37.98 59.43 36.40
C LEU A 206 38.35 58.74 35.08
N ALA A 207 39.64 58.53 34.81
CA ALA A 207 40.08 57.80 33.62
C ALA A 207 39.59 56.35 33.63
N VAL A 208 39.72 55.64 34.77
CA VAL A 208 39.21 54.27 34.91
C VAL A 208 37.69 54.21 34.76
N LEU A 209 36.95 55.16 35.33
CA LEU A 209 35.49 55.23 35.20
C LEU A 209 35.06 55.51 33.75
N ARG A 210 35.78 56.35 33.01
CA ARG A 210 35.53 56.61 31.59
C ARG A 210 35.73 55.34 30.75
N VAL A 211 36.80 54.59 30.99
CA VAL A 211 37.06 53.32 30.29
C VAL A 211 35.95 52.30 30.62
N ARG A 212 35.59 52.14 31.90
CA ARG A 212 34.49 51.23 32.29
C ARG A 212 33.15 51.63 31.70
N LEU A 213 32.85 52.93 31.62
CA LEU A 213 31.63 53.42 30.99
C LEU A 213 31.65 53.11 29.48
N GLN A 214 32.77 53.37 28.80
CA GLN A 214 32.94 53.05 27.40
C GLN A 214 32.82 51.55 27.11
N GLU A 215 33.42 50.69 27.94
CA GLU A 215 33.30 49.23 27.85
C GLU A 215 31.85 48.78 28.07
N SER A 216 31.17 49.36 29.07
CA SER A 216 29.74 49.11 29.31
C SER A 216 28.89 49.53 28.12
N ASP A 217 29.15 50.70 27.53
CA ASP A 217 28.43 51.19 26.35
C ASP A 217 28.69 50.31 25.13
N GLN A 218 29.92 49.84 24.92
CA GLN A 218 30.26 48.89 23.86
C GLN A 218 29.54 47.54 24.06
N LEU A 219 29.48 47.04 25.30
CA LEU A 219 28.73 45.82 25.63
C LEU A 219 27.23 46.01 25.42
N LEU A 220 26.67 47.16 25.79
CA LEU A 220 25.27 47.50 25.54
C LEU A 220 24.97 47.58 24.03
N GLN A 221 25.85 48.21 23.25
CA GLN A 221 25.72 48.26 21.80
C GLN A 221 25.78 46.87 21.18
N SER A 222 26.74 46.03 21.59
CA SER A 222 26.86 44.64 21.12
C SER A 222 25.62 43.81 21.46
N ARG A 223 25.12 43.91 22.71
CA ARG A 223 23.87 43.24 23.12
C ARG A 223 22.66 43.77 22.36
N SER A 224 22.58 45.08 22.11
CA SER A 224 21.49 45.67 21.34
C SER A 224 21.48 45.15 19.90
N GLN A 225 22.65 45.09 19.26
CA GLN A 225 22.80 44.49 17.93
C GLN A 225 22.40 43.01 17.92
N GLN A 226 22.82 42.23 18.92
CA GLN A 226 22.40 40.84 19.06
C GLN A 226 20.88 40.71 19.19
N VAL A 227 20.23 41.54 20.01
CA VAL A 227 18.77 41.55 20.14
C VAL A 227 18.08 41.90 18.83
N GLU A 228 18.60 42.86 18.05
CA GLU A 228 18.06 43.18 16.73
C GLU A 228 18.20 42.02 15.75
N THR A 229 19.38 41.37 15.70
CA THR A 229 19.58 40.20 14.84
C THR A 229 18.66 39.04 15.20
N LEU A 230 18.49 38.73 16.49
CA LEU A 230 17.58 37.70 16.96
C LEU A 230 16.12 38.05 16.67
N LYS A 231 15.73 39.32 16.77
CA LYS A 231 14.39 39.77 16.38
C LYS A 231 14.15 39.59 14.88
N ALA A 232 15.12 39.96 14.04
CA ALA A 232 15.04 39.78 12.59
C ALA A 232 15.01 38.30 12.18
N GLU A 233 15.77 37.45 12.87
CA GLU A 233 15.74 36.01 12.64
C GLU A 233 14.40 35.40 13.09
N ASN A 234 13.86 35.81 14.22
CA ASN A 234 12.56 35.34 14.71
C ASN A 234 11.42 35.74 13.76
N THR A 235 11.41 36.99 13.25
CA THR A 235 10.42 37.42 12.25
C THR A 235 10.56 36.65 10.94
N ARG A 236 11.79 36.35 10.51
CA ARG A 236 12.04 35.51 9.33
C ARG A 236 11.52 34.08 9.54
N LEU A 237 11.86 33.44 10.66
CA LEU A 237 11.41 32.08 10.98
C LEU A 237 9.88 31.99 11.07
N LEU A 238 9.22 32.99 11.65
CA LEU A 238 7.76 33.06 11.69
C LEU A 238 7.16 33.17 10.28
N ARG A 239 7.77 33.98 9.41
CA ARG A 239 7.33 34.11 8.02
C ARG A 239 7.53 32.81 7.24
N ASP A 240 8.71 32.22 7.32
CA ASP A 240 9.01 30.95 6.65
C ASP A 240 8.10 29.82 7.15
N SER A 241 7.80 29.78 8.46
CA SER A 241 6.85 28.84 9.05
C SER A 241 5.42 29.08 8.54
N LYS A 242 5.01 30.34 8.38
CA LYS A 242 3.69 30.69 7.86
C LYS A 242 3.56 30.28 6.40
N ASP A 243 4.53 30.65 5.55
CA ASP A 243 4.54 30.32 4.13
C ASP A 243 4.60 28.79 3.93
N SER A 244 5.39 28.07 4.75
CA SER A 244 5.42 26.60 4.74
C SER A 244 4.09 25.97 5.15
N THR A 245 3.38 26.59 6.10
CA THR A 245 2.04 26.12 6.52
C THR A 245 1.00 26.38 5.45
N GLU A 246 1.04 27.54 4.78
CA GLU A 246 0.15 27.86 3.66
C GLU A 246 0.33 26.90 2.48
N VAL A 247 1.57 26.61 2.08
CA VAL A 247 1.86 25.63 1.02
C VAL A 247 1.37 24.23 1.41
N ARG A 248 1.58 23.82 2.67
CA ARG A 248 1.06 22.53 3.16
C ARG A 248 -0.47 22.50 3.13
N ASN A 249 -1.14 23.60 3.51
CA ASN A 249 -2.60 23.69 3.47
C ASN A 249 -3.13 23.63 2.03
N GLN A 250 -2.51 24.34 1.09
CA GLN A 250 -2.86 24.26 -0.34
C GLN A 250 -2.66 22.85 -0.91
N ALA A 251 -1.57 22.17 -0.52
CA ALA A 251 -1.33 20.78 -0.90
C ALA A 251 -2.41 19.84 -0.32
N LEU A 252 -2.84 20.07 0.92
CA LEU A 252 -3.93 19.30 1.53
C LEU A 252 -5.27 19.55 0.84
N GLU A 253 -5.59 20.81 0.52
CA GLU A 253 -6.83 21.19 -0.17
C GLU A 253 -6.89 20.59 -1.58
N THR A 254 -5.78 20.65 -2.33
CA THR A 254 -5.71 20.00 -3.67
C THR A 254 -5.82 18.49 -3.60
N LEU A 255 -5.26 17.85 -2.57
CA LEU A 255 -5.45 16.41 -2.34
C LEU A 255 -6.89 16.07 -1.96
N GLN A 256 -7.54 16.89 -1.14
CA GLN A 256 -8.95 16.74 -0.79
C GLN A 256 -9.85 16.89 -2.02
N GLN A 257 -9.58 17.89 -2.87
CA GLN A 257 -10.33 18.07 -4.11
C GLN A 257 -10.16 16.87 -5.06
N ARG A 258 -8.93 16.38 -5.24
CA ARG A 258 -8.68 15.17 -6.06
C ARG A 258 -9.34 13.93 -5.50
N LEU A 259 -9.37 13.78 -4.18
CA LEU A 259 -10.06 12.69 -3.52
C LEU A 259 -11.57 12.77 -3.81
N GLN A 260 -12.18 13.95 -3.64
CA GLN A 260 -13.60 14.17 -3.92
C GLN A 260 -13.95 13.94 -5.40
N GLU A 261 -13.09 14.38 -6.33
CA GLU A 261 -13.25 14.14 -7.76
C GLU A 261 -13.16 12.64 -8.10
N ALA A 262 -12.21 11.91 -7.50
CA ALA A 262 -12.06 10.46 -7.68
C ALA A 262 -13.24 9.69 -7.09
N GLU A 263 -13.72 10.06 -5.91
CA GLU A 263 -14.93 9.50 -5.28
C GLU A 263 -16.16 9.74 -6.15
N GLY A 264 -16.32 10.96 -6.68
CA GLY A 264 -17.41 11.29 -7.60
C GLY A 264 -17.35 10.52 -8.93
N ALA A 265 -16.15 10.30 -9.48
CA ALA A 265 -15.96 9.47 -10.66
C ALA A 265 -16.31 8.00 -10.40
N LEU A 266 -15.86 7.46 -9.26
CA LEU A 266 -16.16 6.10 -8.82
C LEU A 266 -17.67 5.89 -8.64
N GLU A 267 -18.38 6.86 -8.07
CA GLU A 267 -19.83 6.73 -7.87
C GLU A 267 -20.60 6.77 -9.21
N LYS A 268 -20.16 7.59 -10.16
CA LYS A 268 -20.71 7.59 -11.54
C LYS A 268 -20.46 6.26 -12.24
N GLU A 269 -19.26 5.69 -12.10
CA GLU A 269 -18.94 4.39 -12.69
C GLU A 269 -19.78 3.27 -12.06
N LYS A 270 -19.94 3.25 -10.73
CA LYS A 270 -20.84 2.31 -10.03
C LYS A 270 -22.27 2.41 -10.52
N LEU A 271 -22.78 3.63 -10.74
CA LEU A 271 -24.13 3.85 -11.24
C LEU A 271 -24.28 3.37 -12.69
N HIS A 272 -23.29 3.63 -13.53
CA HIS A 272 -23.26 3.12 -14.90
C HIS A 272 -23.20 1.60 -14.97
N VAL A 273 -22.37 0.94 -14.14
CA VAL A 273 -22.33 -0.52 -14.03
C VAL A 273 -23.68 -1.08 -13.59
N LYS A 274 -24.33 -0.48 -12.58
CA LYS A 274 -25.69 -0.88 -12.16
C LYS A 274 -26.73 -0.75 -13.28
N GLN A 275 -26.64 0.30 -14.11
CA GLN A 275 -27.51 0.49 -15.27
C GLN A 275 -27.27 -0.60 -16.32
N LEU A 276 -26.01 -0.87 -16.69
CA LEU A 276 -25.67 -1.96 -17.60
C LEU A 276 -26.14 -3.31 -17.06
N GLU A 277 -25.94 -3.60 -15.77
CA GLU A 277 -26.44 -4.83 -15.14
C GLU A 277 -27.98 -4.94 -15.19
N ALA A 278 -28.71 -3.84 -15.08
CA ALA A 278 -30.16 -3.83 -15.26
C ALA A 278 -30.53 -4.11 -16.72
N GLU A 279 -29.89 -3.45 -17.69
CA GLU A 279 -30.13 -3.66 -19.12
C GLU A 279 -29.81 -5.10 -19.55
N TYR A 280 -28.71 -5.68 -19.06
CA TYR A 280 -28.37 -7.08 -19.31
C TYR A 280 -29.39 -8.03 -18.70
N ARG A 281 -29.86 -7.78 -17.47
CA ARG A 281 -30.93 -8.58 -16.85
C ARG A 281 -32.23 -8.51 -17.65
N ASP A 282 -32.64 -7.31 -18.09
CA ASP A 282 -33.84 -7.15 -18.92
C ASP A 282 -33.69 -7.85 -20.28
N ARG A 283 -32.50 -7.84 -20.88
CA ARG A 283 -32.24 -8.54 -22.13
C ARG A 283 -32.29 -10.05 -21.96
N VAL A 284 -31.71 -10.57 -20.87
CA VAL A 284 -31.77 -12.00 -20.54
C VAL A 284 -33.21 -12.41 -20.30
N GLN A 285 -33.98 -11.67 -19.50
CA GLN A 285 -35.40 -11.96 -19.24
C GLN A 285 -36.21 -12.03 -20.54
N LYS A 286 -36.03 -11.07 -21.47
CA LYS A 286 -36.72 -11.10 -22.77
C LYS A 286 -36.35 -12.33 -23.60
N LEU A 287 -35.09 -12.73 -23.61
CA LEU A 287 -34.65 -13.93 -24.33
C LEU A 287 -35.18 -15.21 -23.68
N GLU A 288 -35.27 -15.26 -22.34
CA GLU A 288 -35.88 -16.36 -21.61
C GLU A 288 -37.38 -16.48 -21.91
N ASP A 289 -38.10 -15.35 -21.93
CA ASP A 289 -39.52 -15.29 -22.29
C ASP A 289 -39.75 -15.71 -23.75
N GLU A 290 -38.93 -15.22 -24.70
CA GLU A 290 -38.95 -15.63 -26.10
C GLU A 290 -38.69 -17.14 -26.26
N ASN A 291 -37.70 -17.68 -25.55
CA ASN A 291 -37.38 -19.10 -25.59
C ASN A 291 -38.49 -19.97 -24.98
N ALA A 292 -39.12 -19.51 -23.90
CA ALA A 292 -40.28 -20.18 -23.31
C ALA A 292 -41.47 -20.20 -24.28
N ASN A 293 -41.74 -19.09 -24.97
CA ASN A 293 -42.78 -19.02 -25.99
C ASN A 293 -42.49 -19.93 -27.19
N LEU A 294 -41.26 -19.93 -27.70
CA LEU A 294 -40.85 -20.83 -28.78
C LEU A 294 -40.95 -22.30 -28.37
N ALA A 295 -40.62 -22.64 -27.12
CA ALA A 295 -40.81 -23.99 -26.61
C ALA A 295 -42.30 -24.38 -26.57
N LEU A 296 -43.19 -23.48 -26.15
CA LEU A 296 -44.63 -23.71 -26.20
C LEU A 296 -45.12 -23.91 -27.63
N ASP A 297 -44.70 -23.07 -28.57
CA ASP A 297 -45.08 -23.17 -29.99
C ASP A 297 -44.59 -24.48 -30.62
N VAL A 298 -43.34 -24.89 -30.35
CA VAL A 298 -42.80 -26.18 -30.82
C VAL A 298 -43.60 -27.34 -30.25
N THR A 299 -43.90 -27.33 -28.95
CA THR A 299 -44.72 -28.41 -28.35
C THR A 299 -46.15 -28.42 -28.90
N GLY A 300 -46.74 -27.25 -29.19
CA GLY A 300 -48.05 -27.11 -29.83
C GLY A 300 -48.05 -27.68 -31.25
N ALA A 301 -47.08 -27.28 -32.07
CA ALA A 301 -46.90 -27.80 -33.42
C ALA A 301 -46.67 -29.32 -33.42
N GLN A 302 -45.87 -29.83 -32.47
CA GLN A 302 -45.62 -31.26 -32.35
C GLN A 302 -46.89 -32.06 -32.01
N LYS A 303 -47.75 -31.53 -31.14
CA LYS A 303 -49.07 -32.12 -30.85
C LYS A 303 -49.95 -32.14 -32.10
N MET A 304 -50.04 -31.02 -32.84
CA MET A 304 -50.81 -30.97 -34.09
C MET A 304 -50.32 -31.97 -35.13
N VAL A 305 -49.00 -32.11 -35.29
CA VAL A 305 -48.41 -33.12 -36.19
C VAL A 305 -48.77 -34.54 -35.75
N THR A 306 -48.77 -34.83 -34.44
CA THR A 306 -49.20 -36.16 -33.96
C THR A 306 -50.68 -36.42 -34.21
N GLU A 307 -51.54 -35.41 -34.05
CA GLU A 307 -52.97 -35.53 -34.33
C GLU A 307 -53.25 -35.74 -35.83
N GLU A 308 -52.56 -35.00 -36.72
CA GLU A 308 -52.68 -35.18 -38.17
C GLU A 308 -52.11 -36.53 -38.64
N LYS A 309 -51.03 -37.02 -38.05
CA LYS A 309 -50.53 -38.39 -38.31
C LYS A 309 -51.58 -39.45 -37.95
N LEU A 310 -52.27 -39.27 -36.82
CA LEU A 310 -53.34 -40.19 -36.42
C LEU A 310 -54.53 -40.13 -37.39
N ARG A 311 -54.98 -38.92 -37.76
CA ARG A 311 -56.05 -38.73 -38.76
C ARG A 311 -55.69 -39.32 -40.12
N SER A 312 -54.44 -39.14 -40.55
CA SER A 312 -53.94 -39.72 -41.80
C SER A 312 -53.97 -41.25 -41.76
N LYS A 313 -53.56 -41.86 -40.64
CA LYS A 313 -53.65 -43.31 -40.45
C LYS A 313 -55.10 -43.81 -40.50
N ASP A 314 -56.02 -43.14 -39.81
CA ASP A 314 -57.44 -43.50 -39.82
C ASP A 314 -58.04 -43.41 -41.24
N ALA A 315 -57.67 -42.37 -42.00
CA ALA A 315 -58.10 -42.22 -43.40
C ALA A 315 -57.54 -43.32 -44.32
N VAL A 316 -56.27 -43.72 -44.11
CA VAL A 316 -55.65 -44.83 -44.84
C VAL A 316 -56.35 -46.15 -44.53
N ASP A 317 -56.67 -46.41 -43.25
CA ASP A 317 -57.38 -47.61 -42.83
C ASP A 317 -58.81 -47.66 -43.41
N GLN A 318 -59.52 -46.52 -43.42
CA GLN A 318 -60.82 -46.39 -44.09
C GLN A 318 -60.73 -46.65 -45.60
N LEU A 319 -59.72 -46.09 -46.28
CA LEU A 319 -59.49 -46.34 -47.71
C LEU A 319 -59.24 -47.83 -47.97
N ARG A 320 -58.46 -48.50 -47.12
CA ARG A 320 -58.15 -49.92 -47.24
C ARG A 320 -59.41 -50.78 -47.10
N LEU A 321 -60.26 -50.45 -46.13
CA LEU A 321 -61.56 -51.11 -45.94
C LEU A 321 -62.49 -50.87 -47.14
N ALA A 322 -62.55 -49.64 -47.66
CA ALA A 322 -63.36 -49.32 -48.84
C ALA A 322 -62.90 -50.07 -50.09
N LYS A 323 -61.58 -50.20 -50.30
CA LYS A 323 -61.00 -51.01 -51.39
C LYS A 323 -61.38 -52.49 -51.25
N TYR A 324 -61.25 -53.05 -50.06
CA TYR A 324 -61.65 -54.42 -49.78
C TYR A 324 -63.14 -54.65 -50.08
N ASN A 325 -64.02 -53.76 -49.62
CA ASN A 325 -65.46 -53.85 -49.90
C ASN A 325 -65.79 -53.71 -51.39
N LEU A 326 -65.06 -52.85 -52.12
CA LEU A 326 -65.21 -52.72 -53.57
C LEU A 326 -64.79 -54.00 -54.30
N GLU A 327 -63.68 -54.62 -53.90
CA GLU A 327 -63.23 -55.90 -54.45
C GLU A 327 -64.23 -57.03 -54.17
N ALA A 328 -64.77 -57.09 -52.95
CA ALA A 328 -65.84 -58.03 -52.60
C ALA A 328 -67.09 -57.84 -53.48
N ASN A 329 -67.57 -56.60 -53.62
CA ASN A 329 -68.73 -56.29 -54.47
C ASN A 329 -68.50 -56.62 -55.95
N LYS A 330 -67.27 -56.43 -56.46
CA LYS A 330 -66.90 -56.83 -57.82
C LYS A 330 -66.98 -58.34 -57.98
N HIS A 331 -66.45 -59.10 -57.03
CA HIS A 331 -66.50 -60.56 -57.03
C HIS A 331 -67.96 -61.05 -57.03
N GLU A 332 -68.81 -60.49 -56.16
CA GLU A 332 -70.24 -60.81 -56.14
C GLU A 332 -70.91 -60.48 -57.48
N PHE A 333 -70.62 -59.32 -58.07
CA PHE A 333 -71.15 -58.95 -59.39
C PHE A 333 -70.74 -59.92 -60.49
N ASP A 334 -69.48 -60.35 -60.50
CA ASP A 334 -68.98 -61.33 -61.48
C ASP A 334 -69.66 -62.70 -61.30
N GLU A 335 -69.89 -63.14 -60.06
CA GLU A 335 -70.69 -64.34 -59.79
C GLU A 335 -72.14 -64.22 -60.30
N TYR A 336 -72.78 -63.07 -60.08
CA TYR A 336 -74.12 -62.80 -60.63
C TYR A 336 -74.12 -62.82 -62.15
N LYS A 337 -73.12 -62.20 -62.79
CA LYS A 337 -72.96 -62.20 -64.25
C LYS A 337 -72.79 -63.62 -64.79
N GLN A 338 -71.91 -64.41 -64.18
CA GLN A 338 -71.71 -65.82 -64.56
C GLN A 338 -72.99 -66.65 -64.36
N LYS A 339 -73.73 -66.44 -63.27
CA LYS A 339 -75.00 -67.13 -63.01
C LYS A 339 -76.06 -66.75 -64.05
N ALA A 340 -76.18 -65.47 -64.39
CA ALA A 340 -77.08 -64.99 -65.43
C ALA A 340 -76.72 -65.58 -66.81
N GLN A 341 -75.44 -65.60 -67.15
CA GLN A 341 -74.95 -66.18 -68.40
C GLN A 341 -75.23 -67.69 -68.49
N ARG A 342 -75.01 -68.45 -67.41
CA ARG A 342 -75.38 -69.88 -67.32
C ARG A 342 -76.88 -70.12 -67.51
N ILE A 343 -77.73 -69.26 -66.93
CA ILE A 343 -79.19 -69.32 -67.14
C ILE A 343 -79.55 -69.01 -68.59
N LEU A 344 -78.90 -68.02 -69.20
CA LEU A 344 -79.14 -67.68 -70.60
C LEU A 344 -78.76 -68.84 -71.51
N GLN A 345 -77.55 -69.39 -71.36
CA GLN A 345 -77.06 -70.52 -72.14
C GLN A 345 -77.94 -71.77 -71.97
N THR A 346 -78.40 -72.08 -70.76
CA THR A 346 -79.33 -73.21 -70.54
C THR A 346 -80.69 -72.97 -71.19
N LYS A 347 -81.20 -71.73 -71.19
CA LYS A 347 -82.41 -71.37 -71.94
C LYS A 347 -82.20 -71.43 -73.46
N GLU A 348 -81.05 -70.98 -73.96
CA GLU A 348 -80.68 -71.07 -75.38
C GLU A 348 -80.57 -72.52 -75.82
N LYS A 349 -79.86 -73.38 -75.07
CA LYS A 349 -79.79 -74.83 -75.32
C LYS A 349 -81.17 -75.50 -75.27
N LEU A 350 -82.06 -75.05 -74.38
CA LEU A 350 -83.45 -75.52 -74.36
C LEU A 350 -84.22 -75.09 -75.62
N ILE A 351 -84.02 -73.86 -76.09
CA ILE A 351 -84.61 -73.37 -77.35
C ILE A 351 -84.04 -74.13 -78.55
N GLU A 352 -82.75 -74.41 -78.54
CA GLU A 352 -82.03 -75.12 -79.59
C GLU A 352 -82.46 -76.58 -79.64
N THR A 353 -82.56 -77.28 -78.52
CA THR A 353 -83.15 -78.63 -78.46
C THR A 353 -84.62 -78.67 -78.90
N LEU A 354 -85.39 -77.61 -78.63
CA LEU A 354 -86.76 -77.47 -79.17
C LEU A 354 -86.79 -77.15 -80.68
N LYS A 355 -85.74 -76.54 -81.24
CA LYS A 355 -85.57 -76.27 -82.69
C LYS A 355 -85.01 -77.47 -83.45
N GLU A 356 -84.00 -78.15 -82.92
CA GLU A 356 -83.36 -79.36 -83.47
C GLU A 356 -84.28 -80.59 -83.41
N GLY A 357 -85.31 -80.56 -82.56
CA GLY A 357 -86.46 -81.48 -82.66
C GLY A 357 -87.25 -81.38 -83.98
N ALA A 358 -86.87 -80.47 -84.90
CA ALA A 358 -87.48 -80.29 -86.22
C ALA A 358 -86.43 -80.20 -87.34
N GLY A 359 -85.70 -81.28 -87.64
CA GLY A 359 -84.93 -81.39 -88.89
C GLY A 359 -83.88 -82.52 -88.87
N PRO A 360 -83.86 -83.44 -89.87
CA PRO A 360 -82.92 -84.57 -89.88
C PRO A 360 -81.66 -84.31 -90.71
N GLY A 361 -80.51 -84.77 -90.21
CA GLY A 361 -79.19 -84.79 -90.90
C GLY A 361 -78.39 -83.53 -90.63
N GLU A 362 -77.11 -83.54 -90.23
CA GLU A 362 -76.00 -84.46 -90.54
C GLU A 362 -75.03 -84.54 -89.34
N ASP A 363 -74.38 -85.70 -89.19
CA ASP A 363 -73.33 -85.98 -88.23
C ASP A 363 -72.00 -85.29 -88.59
N GLN A 364 -71.72 -84.10 -88.01
CA GLN A 364 -70.37 -83.62 -87.60
C GLN A 364 -70.27 -82.24 -86.87
N PRO A 365 -71.30 -81.69 -86.17
CA PRO A 365 -71.18 -80.36 -85.54
C PRO A 365 -70.33 -80.32 -84.24
N GLY A 366 -70.20 -81.45 -83.52
CA GLY A 366 -69.54 -81.47 -82.19
C GLY A 366 -68.04 -81.14 -82.21
N LEU A 367 -67.30 -81.69 -83.18
CA LEU A 367 -65.85 -81.46 -83.30
C LEU A 367 -65.49 -80.01 -83.69
N ALA A 368 -66.36 -79.34 -84.44
CA ALA A 368 -66.15 -77.94 -84.83
C ALA A 368 -66.39 -76.99 -83.65
N VAL A 369 -67.39 -77.28 -82.81
CA VAL A 369 -67.68 -76.51 -81.60
C VAL A 369 -66.58 -76.68 -80.56
N GLU A 370 -66.12 -77.91 -80.30
CA GLU A 370 -65.00 -78.17 -79.37
C GLU A 370 -63.70 -77.48 -79.82
N LEU A 371 -63.40 -77.46 -81.13
CA LEU A 371 -62.24 -76.75 -81.67
C LEU A 371 -62.32 -75.23 -81.46
N GLU A 372 -63.51 -74.65 -81.56
CA GLU A 372 -63.72 -73.23 -81.35
C GLU A 372 -63.68 -72.86 -79.86
N GLU A 373 -64.20 -73.73 -78.98
CA GLU A 373 -64.05 -73.60 -77.52
C GLU A 373 -62.57 -73.64 -77.09
N ILE A 374 -61.79 -74.62 -77.58
CA ILE A 374 -60.35 -74.71 -77.31
C ILE A 374 -59.61 -73.46 -77.83
N ARG A 375 -60.02 -72.89 -78.97
CA ARG A 375 -59.41 -71.65 -79.49
C ARG A 375 -59.70 -70.46 -78.59
N ALA A 376 -60.94 -70.32 -78.14
CA ALA A 376 -61.35 -69.26 -77.23
C ALA A 376 -60.61 -69.38 -75.88
N GLU A 377 -60.54 -70.58 -75.30
CA GLU A 377 -59.77 -70.85 -74.08
C GLU A 377 -58.28 -70.51 -74.27
N ARG A 378 -57.70 -70.91 -75.40
CA ARG A 378 -56.30 -70.62 -75.74
C ARG A 378 -56.05 -69.12 -75.87
N ASP A 379 -56.96 -68.37 -76.47
CA ASP A 379 -56.81 -66.91 -76.62
C ASP A 379 -57.03 -66.19 -75.28
N MET A 380 -57.97 -66.65 -74.45
CA MET A 380 -58.16 -66.15 -73.09
C MET A 380 -56.91 -66.40 -72.21
N MET A 381 -56.32 -67.60 -72.30
CA MET A 381 -55.07 -67.93 -71.61
C MET A 381 -53.88 -67.09 -72.11
N LYS A 382 -53.85 -66.70 -73.39
CA LYS A 382 -52.84 -65.77 -73.91
C LYS A 382 -53.01 -64.37 -73.33
N ASP A 383 -54.24 -63.87 -73.25
CA ASP A 383 -54.51 -62.55 -72.69
C ASP A 383 -54.15 -62.51 -71.19
N ASP A 384 -54.50 -63.56 -70.42
CA ASP A 384 -54.10 -63.71 -69.02
C ASP A 384 -52.57 -63.79 -68.86
N LEU A 385 -51.89 -64.51 -69.77
CA LEU A 385 -50.43 -64.57 -69.79
C LEU A 385 -49.82 -63.19 -70.09
N GLN A 386 -50.37 -62.43 -71.02
CA GLN A 386 -49.90 -61.07 -71.33
C GLN A 386 -50.15 -60.11 -70.16
N GLN A 387 -51.30 -60.20 -69.51
CA GLN A 387 -51.66 -59.38 -68.36
C GLN A 387 -50.75 -59.67 -67.16
N THR A 388 -50.50 -60.96 -66.87
CA THR A 388 -49.57 -61.36 -65.80
C THR A 388 -48.14 -60.95 -66.12
N GLN A 389 -47.71 -61.03 -67.38
CA GLN A 389 -46.40 -60.52 -67.82
C GLN A 389 -46.28 -59.00 -67.58
N LEU A 390 -47.28 -58.21 -67.97
CA LEU A 390 -47.32 -56.77 -67.70
C LEU A 390 -47.24 -56.47 -66.19
N MET A 391 -47.99 -57.22 -65.37
CA MET A 391 -47.93 -57.08 -63.92
C MET A 391 -46.53 -57.36 -63.37
N VAL A 392 -45.87 -58.42 -63.85
CA VAL A 392 -44.48 -58.74 -63.47
C VAL A 392 -43.51 -57.63 -63.87
N TYR A 393 -43.66 -57.02 -65.05
CA TYR A 393 -42.83 -55.89 -65.46
C TYR A 393 -43.03 -54.67 -64.56
N ASN A 394 -44.28 -54.34 -64.21
CA ASN A 394 -44.58 -53.24 -63.30
C ASN A 394 -44.01 -53.47 -61.90
N LEU A 395 -44.18 -54.68 -61.34
CA LEU A 395 -43.61 -55.02 -60.02
C LEU A 395 -42.09 -54.98 -60.02
N LYS A 396 -41.43 -55.41 -61.11
CA LYS A 396 -39.98 -55.30 -61.24
C LYS A 396 -39.51 -53.85 -61.28
N ALA A 397 -40.23 -52.97 -61.99
CA ALA A 397 -39.92 -51.54 -62.01
C ALA A 397 -40.11 -50.91 -60.62
N GLU A 398 -41.19 -51.22 -59.92
CA GLU A 398 -41.46 -50.73 -58.56
C GLU A 398 -40.38 -51.22 -57.56
N ILE A 399 -39.94 -52.47 -57.65
CA ILE A 399 -38.83 -52.99 -56.84
C ILE A 399 -37.54 -52.21 -57.13
N GLN A 400 -37.22 -51.96 -58.41
CA GLN A 400 -36.04 -51.20 -58.77
C GLN A 400 -36.10 -49.76 -58.25
N ASP A 401 -37.25 -49.10 -58.35
CA ASP A 401 -37.44 -47.74 -57.82
C ASP A 401 -37.29 -47.72 -56.29
N LEU A 402 -37.88 -48.68 -55.58
CA LEU A 402 -37.73 -48.83 -54.12
C LEU A 402 -36.28 -49.11 -53.70
N GLU A 403 -35.56 -49.95 -54.44
CA GLU A 403 -34.13 -50.20 -54.20
C GLU A 403 -33.29 -48.93 -54.40
N THR A 404 -33.56 -48.15 -55.45
CA THR A 404 -32.86 -46.87 -55.66
C THR A 404 -33.15 -45.87 -54.56
N GLN A 405 -34.41 -45.75 -54.11
CA GLN A 405 -34.79 -44.90 -52.97
C GLN A 405 -34.09 -45.33 -51.69
N LEU A 406 -34.11 -46.63 -51.36
CA LEU A 406 -33.45 -47.17 -50.18
C LEU A 406 -31.94 -46.87 -50.19
N THR A 407 -31.28 -47.07 -51.34
CA THR A 407 -29.84 -46.78 -51.44
C THR A 407 -29.53 -45.28 -51.39
N ALA A 408 -30.44 -44.41 -51.82
CA ALA A 408 -30.31 -42.96 -51.68
C ALA A 408 -30.48 -42.52 -50.22
N GLU A 409 -31.51 -43.03 -49.53
CA GLU A 409 -31.74 -42.77 -48.10
C GLU A 409 -30.58 -43.27 -47.24
N GLN A 410 -30.06 -44.46 -47.52
CA GLN A 410 -28.87 -45.00 -46.84
C GLN A 410 -27.64 -44.09 -47.02
N ARG A 411 -27.40 -43.58 -48.24
CA ARG A 411 -26.30 -42.64 -48.49
C ARG A 411 -26.50 -41.32 -47.75
N GLY A 412 -27.70 -40.75 -47.80
CA GLY A 412 -28.03 -39.50 -47.09
C GLY A 412 -27.88 -39.64 -45.57
N SER A 413 -28.32 -40.77 -45.00
CA SER A 413 -28.16 -41.06 -43.57
C SER A 413 -26.69 -41.19 -43.16
N LEU A 414 -25.86 -41.87 -43.96
CA LEU A 414 -24.43 -41.99 -43.70
C LEU A 414 -23.69 -40.65 -43.81
N GLU A 415 -24.04 -39.80 -44.77
CA GLU A 415 -23.47 -38.45 -44.90
C GLU A 415 -23.88 -37.56 -43.72
N GLN A 416 -25.15 -37.63 -43.28
CA GLN A 416 -25.60 -36.92 -42.09
C GLN A 416 -24.86 -37.39 -40.84
N GLN A 417 -24.70 -38.71 -40.65
CA GLN A 417 -23.94 -39.27 -39.54
C GLN A 417 -22.49 -38.78 -39.55
N ARG A 418 -21.85 -38.76 -40.74
CA ARG A 418 -20.49 -38.27 -40.91
C ARG A 418 -20.37 -36.77 -40.57
N SER A 419 -21.29 -35.94 -41.07
CA SER A 419 -21.33 -34.50 -40.78
C SER A 419 -21.48 -34.23 -39.27
N LEU A 420 -22.39 -34.94 -38.60
CA LEU A 420 -22.56 -34.83 -37.15
C LEU A 420 -21.30 -35.28 -36.38
N GLN A 421 -20.63 -36.34 -36.84
CA GLN A 421 -19.39 -36.82 -36.25
C GLN A 421 -18.25 -35.80 -36.42
N GLU A 422 -18.10 -35.20 -37.60
CA GLU A 422 -17.12 -34.15 -37.88
C GLU A 422 -17.39 -32.90 -37.03
N GLN A 423 -18.65 -32.50 -36.86
CA GLN A 423 -19.04 -31.41 -35.96
C GLN A 423 -18.68 -31.73 -34.49
N CYS A 424 -19.01 -32.93 -34.00
CA CYS A 424 -18.65 -33.34 -32.64
C CYS A 424 -17.13 -33.33 -32.41
N GLN A 425 -16.36 -33.83 -33.38
CA GLN A 425 -14.89 -33.79 -33.32
C GLN A 425 -14.35 -32.34 -33.31
N SER A 426 -14.94 -31.44 -34.12
CA SER A 426 -14.54 -30.02 -34.15
C SER A 426 -14.82 -29.31 -32.81
N PHE A 427 -15.97 -29.58 -32.18
CA PHE A 427 -16.29 -29.05 -30.86
C PHE A 427 -15.38 -29.62 -29.79
N GLN A 428 -15.07 -30.92 -29.85
CA GLN A 428 -14.14 -31.56 -28.92
C GLN A 428 -12.72 -30.99 -29.04
N ALA A 429 -12.23 -30.77 -30.27
CA ALA A 429 -10.94 -30.14 -30.53
C ALA A 429 -10.91 -28.70 -29.98
N SER A 430 -11.94 -27.90 -30.26
CA SER A 430 -12.06 -26.53 -29.74
C SER A 430 -12.09 -26.50 -28.21
N ALA A 431 -12.87 -27.38 -27.59
CA ALA A 431 -12.93 -27.51 -26.13
C ALA A 431 -11.59 -27.93 -25.52
N SER A 432 -10.82 -28.78 -26.20
CA SER A 432 -9.47 -29.16 -25.78
C SER A 432 -8.51 -27.95 -25.84
N GLN A 433 -8.56 -27.16 -26.91
CA GLN A 433 -7.73 -25.95 -27.06
C GLN A 433 -8.03 -24.93 -25.96
N TYR A 434 -9.31 -24.66 -25.65
CA TYR A 434 -9.66 -23.75 -24.56
C TYR A 434 -9.24 -24.29 -23.19
N ARG A 435 -9.32 -25.60 -22.94
CA ARG A 435 -8.79 -26.19 -21.72
C ARG A 435 -7.29 -26.01 -21.59
N GLU A 436 -6.54 -26.20 -22.66
CA GLU A 436 -5.08 -26.02 -22.68
C GLU A 436 -4.70 -24.55 -22.42
N GLN A 437 -5.38 -23.60 -23.07
CA GLN A 437 -5.19 -22.17 -22.82
C GLN A 437 -5.49 -21.78 -21.37
N LEU A 438 -6.56 -22.35 -20.78
CA LEU A 438 -6.91 -22.10 -19.39
C LEU A 438 -5.84 -22.64 -18.44
N GLU A 439 -5.28 -23.82 -18.70
CA GLU A 439 -4.20 -24.37 -17.88
C GLU A 439 -2.91 -23.56 -18.01
N GLN A 440 -2.59 -23.07 -19.22
CA GLN A 440 -1.46 -22.15 -19.44
C GLN A 440 -1.63 -20.85 -18.62
N LEU A 441 -2.79 -20.19 -18.73
CA LEU A 441 -3.06 -18.95 -17.99
C LEU A 441 -3.03 -19.17 -16.48
N LYS A 442 -3.50 -20.32 -16.01
CA LYS A 442 -3.44 -20.70 -14.59
C LYS A 442 -2.01 -20.89 -14.11
N MET A 443 -1.14 -21.51 -14.91
CA MET A 443 0.28 -21.61 -14.59
C MET A 443 0.97 -20.23 -14.57
N GLU A 444 0.65 -19.35 -15.52
CA GLU A 444 1.16 -17.96 -15.54
C GLU A 444 0.70 -17.17 -14.30
N TYR A 445 -0.57 -17.30 -13.92
CA TYR A 445 -1.11 -16.68 -12.72
C TYR A 445 -0.38 -17.17 -11.46
N GLN A 446 -0.16 -18.48 -11.32
CA GLN A 446 0.59 -19.05 -10.20
C GLN A 446 2.03 -18.54 -10.18
N TYR A 447 2.70 -18.47 -11.33
CA TYR A 447 4.05 -17.93 -11.44
C TYR A 447 4.12 -16.46 -10.99
N ILE A 448 3.20 -15.62 -11.45
CA ILE A 448 3.14 -14.20 -11.04
C ILE A 448 2.84 -14.08 -9.55
N GLN A 449 1.93 -14.91 -9.01
CA GLN A 449 1.60 -14.91 -7.59
C GLN A 449 2.81 -15.28 -6.73
N ASP A 450 3.57 -16.30 -7.13
CA ASP A 450 4.78 -16.72 -6.43
C ASP A 450 5.92 -15.70 -6.56
N GLU A 451 6.07 -15.07 -7.72
CA GLU A 451 7.01 -13.97 -7.91
C GLU A 451 6.66 -12.76 -7.03
N LEU A 452 5.37 -12.40 -6.94
CA LEU A 452 4.91 -11.34 -6.04
C LEU A 452 5.19 -11.69 -4.57
N ARG A 453 4.96 -12.94 -4.15
CA ARG A 453 5.30 -13.41 -2.79
C ARG A 453 6.80 -13.32 -2.52
N ARG A 454 7.66 -13.66 -3.49
CA ARG A 454 9.11 -13.51 -3.38
C ARG A 454 9.51 -12.05 -3.24
N GLN A 455 8.96 -11.17 -4.07
CA GLN A 455 9.23 -9.73 -4.01
C GLN A 455 8.76 -9.12 -2.69
N HIS A 456 7.55 -9.46 -2.23
CA HIS A 456 7.05 -9.06 -0.92
C HIS A 456 8.00 -9.49 0.20
N SER A 457 8.42 -10.76 0.19
CA SER A 457 9.35 -11.30 1.19
C SER A 457 10.72 -10.59 1.13
N ALA A 458 11.23 -10.28 -0.05
CA ALA A 458 12.49 -9.57 -0.24
C ALA A 458 12.42 -8.12 0.28
N VAL A 459 11.32 -7.41 0.01
CA VAL A 459 11.08 -6.05 0.55
C VAL A 459 10.92 -6.09 2.07
N GLN A 460 10.17 -7.06 2.60
CA GLN A 460 9.98 -7.25 4.03
C GLN A 460 11.30 -7.54 4.75
N SER A 461 12.17 -8.40 4.19
CA SER A 461 13.51 -8.65 4.72
C SER A 461 14.36 -7.38 4.74
N LYS A 462 14.36 -6.60 3.65
CA LYS A 462 15.09 -5.32 3.60
C LYS A 462 14.56 -4.32 4.63
N LEU A 463 13.23 -4.27 4.83
CA LEU A 463 12.63 -3.42 5.84
C LEU A 463 13.10 -3.83 7.24
N GLN A 464 13.05 -5.13 7.56
CA GLN A 464 13.54 -5.67 8.83
C GLN A 464 15.03 -5.38 9.06
N GLU A 465 15.87 -5.49 8.03
CA GLU A 465 17.30 -5.10 8.12
C GLU A 465 17.46 -3.61 8.43
N LYS A 466 16.65 -2.74 7.82
CA LYS A 466 16.69 -1.29 8.08
C LYS A 466 16.17 -0.95 9.48
N ASP A 467 15.11 -1.60 9.94
CA ASP A 467 14.61 -1.45 11.31
C ASP A 467 15.64 -1.90 12.34
N ALA A 468 16.34 -3.01 12.08
CA ALA A 468 17.44 -3.49 12.93
C ALA A 468 18.61 -2.50 12.96
N GLU A 469 18.97 -1.90 11.82
CA GLU A 469 20.02 -0.88 11.77
C GLU A 469 19.59 0.40 12.49
N ILE A 470 18.34 0.85 12.33
CA ILE A 470 17.80 2.00 13.08
C ILE A 470 17.85 1.71 14.58
N ALA A 471 17.41 0.52 15.03
CA ALA A 471 17.48 0.11 16.42
C ALA A 471 18.93 0.10 16.95
N ARG A 472 19.88 -0.39 16.13
CA ARG A 472 21.31 -0.38 16.45
C ARG A 472 21.87 1.04 16.56
N LEU A 473 21.55 1.93 15.62
CA LEU A 473 21.98 3.33 15.64
C LEU A 473 21.36 4.10 16.80
N MET A 474 20.09 3.84 17.13
CA MET A 474 19.43 4.40 18.31
C MET A 474 20.08 3.92 19.61
N SER A 475 20.38 2.63 19.71
CA SER A 475 21.13 2.06 20.84
C SER A 475 22.53 2.65 20.91
N GLN A 476 23.24 2.80 19.79
CA GLN A 476 24.57 3.42 19.74
C GLN A 476 24.51 4.91 20.12
N SER A 477 23.49 5.64 19.69
CA SER A 477 23.28 7.05 20.06
C SER A 477 23.01 7.18 21.56
N THR A 478 22.13 6.33 22.10
CA THR A 478 21.84 6.27 23.54
C THR A 478 23.07 5.86 24.34
N ALA A 479 23.80 4.84 23.90
CA ALA A 479 25.04 4.39 24.54
C ALA A 479 26.17 5.43 24.41
N ARG A 480 26.27 6.16 23.29
CA ARG A 480 27.19 7.30 23.15
C ARG A 480 26.79 8.44 24.08
N SER A 481 25.49 8.74 24.21
CA SER A 481 24.96 9.72 25.16
C SER A 481 25.28 9.34 26.60
N LEU A 482 25.21 8.04 26.94
CA LEU A 482 25.60 7.52 28.26
C LEU A 482 27.12 7.47 28.45
N ASN A 483 27.88 7.20 27.38
CA ASN A 483 29.34 7.25 27.32
C ASN A 483 29.90 8.67 27.11
N VAL A 484 29.07 9.72 27.19
CA VAL A 484 29.53 11.08 27.51
C VAL A 484 29.94 11.11 29.00
N SER A 485 30.85 10.22 29.37
CA SER A 485 31.67 10.29 30.57
C SER A 485 32.60 11.50 30.51
N SER A 486 32.77 12.13 29.33
CA SER A 486 33.52 13.38 29.19
C SER A 486 32.92 14.52 30.00
N ASN A 487 31.59 14.61 30.17
CA ASN A 487 31.01 15.62 31.05
C ASN A 487 31.32 15.32 32.52
N GLY A 488 31.20 14.05 32.94
CA GLY A 488 31.54 13.64 34.31
C GLY A 488 33.03 13.81 34.63
N GLU A 489 33.92 13.45 33.71
CA GLU A 489 35.37 13.61 33.83
C GLU A 489 35.79 15.08 33.79
N LEU A 490 35.15 15.90 32.94
CA LEU A 490 35.36 17.35 32.92
C LEU A 490 34.87 17.98 34.22
N GLU A 491 33.68 17.61 34.70
CA GLU A 491 33.18 18.07 36.00
C GLU A 491 34.10 17.63 37.14
N GLN A 492 34.60 16.40 37.14
CA GLN A 492 35.52 15.90 38.15
C GLN A 492 36.86 16.64 38.10
N ARG A 493 37.38 16.93 36.90
CA ARG A 493 38.59 17.73 36.71
C ARG A 493 38.40 19.18 37.14
N ILE A 494 37.25 19.78 36.85
CA ILE A 494 36.87 21.12 37.33
C ILE A 494 36.82 21.11 38.85
N ARG A 495 36.20 20.10 39.48
CA ARG A 495 36.13 19.98 40.95
C ARG A 495 37.53 19.86 41.57
N LEU A 496 38.39 18.99 41.06
CA LEU A 496 39.77 18.83 41.55
C LEU A 496 40.59 20.10 41.38
N LEU A 497 40.45 20.79 40.24
CA LEU A 497 41.14 22.06 40.01
C LEU A 497 40.65 23.14 40.96
N THR A 498 39.33 23.19 41.20
CA THR A 498 38.70 24.14 42.14
C THR A 498 39.17 23.86 43.57
N GLU A 499 39.23 22.60 43.96
CA GLU A 499 39.73 22.19 45.27
C GLU A 499 41.22 22.53 45.44
N ASN A 500 42.05 22.26 44.43
CA ASN A 500 43.47 22.62 44.46
C ASN A 500 43.67 24.14 44.52
N LEU A 501 42.83 24.91 43.84
CA LEU A 501 42.84 26.36 43.88
C LEU A 501 42.50 26.87 45.28
N ILE A 502 41.45 26.33 45.91
CA ILE A 502 41.06 26.67 47.29
C ILE A 502 42.19 26.30 48.27
N GLN A 503 42.80 25.12 48.14
CA GLN A 503 43.92 24.71 48.98
C GLN A 503 45.11 25.66 48.84
N LYS A 504 45.49 26.03 47.61
CA LYS A 504 46.56 27.01 47.37
C LYS A 504 46.21 28.39 47.92
N GLN A 505 44.97 28.83 47.78
CA GLN A 505 44.50 30.10 48.33
C GLN A 505 44.57 30.10 49.87
N THR A 506 44.14 29.00 50.50
CA THR A 506 44.22 28.81 51.96
C THR A 506 45.67 28.84 52.44
N LEU A 507 46.58 28.20 51.70
CA LEU A 507 48.02 28.21 52.02
C LEU A 507 48.62 29.61 51.88
N ILE A 508 48.25 30.36 50.83
CA ILE A 508 48.68 31.75 50.65
C ILE A 508 48.20 32.61 51.81
N GLU A 509 46.94 32.45 52.22
CA GLU A 509 46.39 33.17 53.38
C GLU A 509 47.14 32.84 54.66
N ALA A 510 47.45 31.56 54.91
CA ALA A 510 48.25 31.12 56.06
C ALA A 510 49.66 31.73 56.02
N LEU A 511 50.37 31.64 54.89
CA LEU A 511 51.68 32.25 54.72
C LEU A 511 51.65 33.78 54.87
N GLN A 512 50.55 34.42 54.48
CA GLN A 512 50.36 35.85 54.64
C GLN A 512 50.10 36.22 56.11
N THR A 513 49.37 35.39 56.85
CA THR A 513 49.25 35.54 58.31
C THR A 513 50.58 35.34 59.01
N ASP A 514 51.36 34.32 58.63
CA ASP A 514 52.68 34.05 59.19
C ASP A 514 53.63 35.21 58.90
N LYS A 515 53.67 35.69 57.65
CA LYS A 515 54.46 36.87 57.25
C LYS A 515 54.10 38.10 58.08
N ASN A 516 52.82 38.37 58.28
CA ASN A 516 52.39 39.50 59.11
C ASN A 516 52.78 39.32 60.57
N SER A 517 52.66 38.11 61.11
CA SER A 517 53.06 37.80 62.48
C SER A 517 54.56 37.97 62.70
N LEU A 518 55.38 37.47 61.77
CA LEU A 518 56.83 37.64 61.76
C LEU A 518 57.20 39.11 61.56
N GLY A 519 56.47 39.84 60.72
CA GLY A 519 56.63 41.29 60.55
C GLY A 519 56.43 42.03 61.87
N LEU A 520 55.38 41.70 62.63
CA LEU A 520 55.14 42.29 63.94
C LEU A 520 56.20 41.88 64.97
N GLN A 521 56.66 40.62 64.95
CA GLN A 521 57.75 40.16 65.81
C GLN A 521 59.07 40.89 65.51
N LEU A 522 59.36 41.10 64.23
CA LEU A 522 60.53 41.81 63.76
C LEU A 522 60.44 43.29 64.15
N GLU A 523 59.29 43.95 63.96
CA GLU A 523 59.07 45.33 64.41
C GLU A 523 59.24 45.46 65.94
N ARG A 524 58.77 44.48 66.71
CA ARG A 524 58.97 44.43 68.17
C ARG A 524 60.45 44.29 68.54
N LEU A 525 61.17 43.40 67.87
CA LEU A 525 62.61 43.22 68.07
C LEU A 525 63.41 44.45 67.62
N GLU A 526 63.04 45.09 66.52
CA GLU A 526 63.66 46.34 66.07
C GLU A 526 63.42 47.48 67.07
N ARG A 527 62.23 47.58 67.67
CA ARG A 527 62.00 48.52 68.78
C ARG A 527 62.86 48.19 69.99
N MET A 528 62.90 46.92 70.42
CA MET A 528 63.75 46.51 71.53
C MET A 528 65.24 46.75 71.24
N TYR A 529 65.68 46.53 70.00
CA TYR A 529 67.05 46.78 69.58
C TYR A 529 67.35 48.27 69.55
N ARG A 530 66.46 49.12 69.02
CA ARG A 530 66.62 50.59 69.09
C ARG A 530 66.58 51.11 70.53
N GLU A 531 65.77 50.51 71.41
CA GLU A 531 65.74 50.81 72.83
C GLU A 531 67.04 50.38 73.53
N ALA A 532 67.59 49.21 73.21
CA ALA A 532 68.86 48.72 73.71
C ALA A 532 70.05 49.50 73.14
N GLU A 533 70.02 49.89 71.87
CA GLU A 533 71.01 50.72 71.20
C GLU A 533 70.98 52.15 71.77
N SER A 534 69.80 52.73 71.97
CA SER A 534 69.68 54.02 72.66
C SER A 534 70.07 53.93 74.14
N ALA A 535 69.88 52.79 74.81
CA ALA A 535 70.41 52.52 76.15
C ALA A 535 71.94 52.33 76.15
N ALA A 536 72.50 51.68 75.12
CA ALA A 536 73.93 51.49 74.93
C ALA A 536 74.64 52.80 74.58
N ILE A 537 74.04 53.66 73.76
CA ILE A 537 74.56 55.02 73.47
C ILE A 537 74.53 55.90 74.74
N ARG A 538 73.52 55.72 75.61
CA ARG A 538 73.51 56.35 76.95
C ARG A 538 74.55 55.77 77.91
N SER A 539 74.95 54.51 77.72
CA SER A 539 76.02 53.84 78.49
C SER A 539 77.42 53.99 77.90
N SER A 540 77.53 54.43 76.64
CA SER A 540 78.77 54.51 75.84
C SER A 540 79.28 55.96 75.73
N SER A 541 79.17 56.73 76.81
CA SER A 541 79.90 58.00 77.00
C SER A 541 81.28 57.79 77.63
N VAL A 542 81.72 56.54 77.83
CA VAL A 542 83.04 56.19 78.37
C VAL A 542 83.62 55.02 77.58
N ALA A 543 84.85 55.23 77.11
CA ALA A 543 85.79 54.28 76.50
C ALA A 543 85.71 54.06 74.97
N ILE A 544 86.71 54.65 74.34
CA ILE A 544 87.11 54.61 72.94
C ILE A 544 87.97 53.34 72.71
N ASN A 545 87.92 52.84 71.46
CA ASN A 545 89.07 52.36 70.68
C ASN A 545 89.52 50.88 70.79
N MET A 546 89.36 50.13 69.70
CA MET A 546 90.40 49.80 68.71
C MET A 546 90.05 48.49 67.98
N GLY A 547 90.10 48.54 66.65
CA GLY A 547 89.82 47.40 65.78
C GLY A 547 90.96 46.39 65.67
N THR A 548 90.71 45.32 64.93
CA THR A 548 91.58 44.86 63.83
C THR A 548 90.89 43.71 63.07
N ASP A 549 90.98 43.82 61.75
CA ASP A 549 90.38 42.97 60.73
C ASP A 549 90.97 41.55 60.68
N SER A 550 90.10 40.56 60.44
CA SER A 550 90.49 39.25 59.88
C SER A 550 89.51 38.90 58.76
N GLU A 551 89.96 39.14 57.53
CA GLU A 551 89.22 38.90 56.29
C GLU A 551 88.96 37.40 56.07
N ASN A 552 87.67 37.03 55.98
CA ASN A 552 87.22 35.68 55.66
C ASN A 552 86.71 35.64 54.20
N VAL A 553 87.59 35.26 53.28
CA VAL A 553 87.37 35.26 51.81
C VAL A 553 86.54 34.04 51.36
N SER A 554 85.40 33.77 52.00
CA SER A 554 84.51 32.64 51.64
C SER A 554 83.05 33.04 51.36
N SER A 555 82.75 34.33 51.20
CA SER A 555 81.36 34.84 51.09
C SER A 555 80.95 35.35 49.70
N ARG A 556 81.71 35.07 48.63
CA ARG A 556 81.39 35.59 47.28
C ARG A 556 80.58 34.66 46.36
N VAL A 557 79.87 33.65 46.90
CA VAL A 557 78.92 32.85 46.11
C VAL A 557 77.56 32.79 46.81
N PRO A 558 76.45 33.23 46.15
CA PRO A 558 75.11 33.19 46.70
C PRO A 558 74.70 31.78 47.17
N ALA A 559 74.05 31.69 48.33
CA ALA A 559 73.78 30.43 49.03
C ALA A 559 72.98 29.39 48.22
N PHE A 560 72.21 29.81 47.20
CA PHE A 560 71.44 28.90 46.33
C PHE A 560 72.30 28.15 45.29
N MET A 561 73.55 28.59 45.05
CA MET A 561 74.49 27.97 44.11
C MET A 561 75.50 27.03 44.79
N ARG A 562 75.42 26.80 46.10
CA ARG A 562 76.23 25.78 46.78
C ARG A 562 75.68 24.38 46.49
N GLU A 563 76.57 23.41 46.26
CA GLU A 563 76.20 22.00 46.08
C GLU A 563 75.53 21.48 47.36
N ASN A 564 74.25 21.06 47.28
CA ASN A 564 73.52 20.47 48.40
C ASN A 564 73.38 18.94 48.18
N PRO A 565 73.61 18.07 49.18
CA PRO A 565 73.56 16.61 49.01
C PRO A 565 72.19 16.03 48.59
N TYR A 566 71.13 16.84 48.61
CA TYR A 566 69.77 16.47 48.23
C TYR A 566 69.34 16.93 46.82
N ASP A 567 70.25 17.52 46.04
CA ASP A 567 69.95 17.96 44.67
C ASP A 567 69.94 16.80 43.65
N THR A 568 68.94 16.79 42.77
CA THR A 568 68.83 15.84 41.66
C THR A 568 70.02 15.95 40.68
N GLY A 569 70.44 14.83 40.07
CA GLY A 569 71.70 14.74 39.30
C GLY A 569 71.90 15.80 38.21
N VAL A 570 70.81 16.26 37.58
CA VAL A 570 70.84 17.35 36.58
C VAL A 570 71.13 18.71 37.23
N THR A 571 70.52 19.02 38.38
CA THR A 571 70.73 20.26 39.14
C THR A 571 72.16 20.39 39.65
N ARG A 572 72.74 19.27 40.11
CA ARG A 572 74.14 19.20 40.54
C ARG A 572 75.11 19.35 39.36
N GLY A 573 74.77 18.81 38.19
CA GLY A 573 75.54 19.01 36.95
C GLY A 573 75.57 20.47 36.48
N VAL A 574 74.43 21.17 36.54
CA VAL A 574 74.35 22.60 36.17
C VAL A 574 75.12 23.48 37.16
N LYS A 575 75.04 23.20 38.47
CA LYS A 575 75.80 23.93 39.50
C LYS A 575 77.33 23.75 39.34
N ARG A 576 77.79 22.56 38.94
CA ARG A 576 79.21 22.29 38.62
C ARG A 576 79.67 23.03 37.37
N ALA A 577 78.85 23.05 36.32
CA ALA A 577 79.17 23.75 35.08
C ALA A 577 79.35 25.26 35.28
N TYR A 578 78.53 25.88 36.15
CA TYR A 578 78.67 27.28 36.52
C TYR A 578 79.95 27.57 37.34
N GLY A 579 80.33 26.68 38.27
CA GLY A 579 81.61 26.79 38.99
C GLY A 579 82.83 26.68 38.07
N THR A 580 82.77 25.81 37.05
CA THR A 580 83.84 25.69 36.05
C THR A 580 83.89 26.86 35.06
N LEU A 581 82.75 27.52 34.80
CA LEU A 581 82.67 28.72 33.96
C LEU A 581 83.33 29.93 34.63
N ASP A 582 83.28 30.04 35.96
CA ASP A 582 83.92 31.14 36.68
C ASP A 582 85.45 30.97 36.75
N THR A 583 85.96 29.73 36.84
CA THR A 583 87.39 29.45 36.69
C THR A 583 87.90 29.71 35.28
N LEU A 584 87.10 29.42 34.24
CA LEU A 584 87.43 29.74 32.85
C LEU A 584 87.35 31.25 32.57
N ARG A 585 86.41 31.98 33.21
CA ARG A 585 86.30 33.44 33.10
C ARG A 585 87.49 34.15 33.74
N LEU A 586 87.96 33.67 34.89
CA LEU A 586 89.18 34.19 35.54
C LEU A 586 90.45 33.83 34.75
N ALA A 587 90.54 32.63 34.18
CA ALA A 587 91.66 32.23 33.32
C ALA A 587 91.71 33.02 32.01
N LEU A 588 90.56 33.30 31.38
CA LEU A 588 90.48 34.15 30.18
C LEU A 588 90.76 35.62 30.48
N PHE A 589 90.35 36.16 31.63
CA PHE A 589 90.74 37.51 32.06
C PHE A 589 92.24 37.62 32.35
N SER A 590 92.84 36.60 32.95
CA SER A 590 94.30 36.54 33.18
C SER A 590 95.11 36.43 31.88
N SER A 591 94.64 35.69 30.88
CA SER A 591 95.31 35.60 29.57
C SER A 591 95.11 36.82 28.68
N ILE A 592 94.02 37.58 28.84
CA ILE A 592 93.77 38.82 28.09
C ILE A 592 94.54 40.02 28.71
N SER A 593 94.78 40.03 30.02
CA SER A 593 95.63 41.05 30.66
C SER A 593 97.14 40.89 30.39
N VAL A 594 97.62 39.69 30.03
CA VAL A 594 99.04 39.47 29.65
C VAL A 594 99.32 39.83 28.17
N LEU A 595 98.28 39.97 27.34
CA LEU A 595 98.39 40.35 25.92
C LEU A 595 98.21 41.86 25.65
N PHE A 596 97.99 42.69 26.67
CA PHE A 596 97.88 44.16 26.54
C PHE A 596 98.99 44.94 27.26
N THR A 597 100.02 44.24 27.74
CA THR A 597 101.28 44.81 28.26
C THR A 597 102.47 44.04 27.69
N SER A 598 102.61 44.10 26.36
CA SER A 598 103.88 43.99 25.64
C SER A 598 103.80 44.72 24.31
#